data_AF-A0A1B6NQ89-F1
#
_entry.id   AF-A0A1B6NQ89-F1
#
_cell.length_a   1.000
_cell.length_b   1.000
_cell.length_c   1.000
_cell.angle_alpha   90.00
_cell.angle_beta   90.00
_cell.angle_gamma   90.00
#
_symmetry.space_group_name_H-M   'P 1'
#
loop_
_entity.id
_entity.type
_entity.pdbx_description
1 polymer ?
#
loop_
_entity_poly.entity_id
_entity_poly.type
_entity_poly.pdbx_seq_one_letter_code
_entity_poly.pdbx_strand_id
1 'polypeptide(L)'
;MTYARGLDALIVGHPQDPSLSAGAAATSGKFASLYGIPAVSPMAEVMGLDRDLALVAMTRGRYHADQITVAASLPALARARD
;
A
#
# COMPACT_ATOMS: atom_id res chain seq x y z
N MET A 1 -7.17 2.93 -13.47
CA MET A 1 -7.68 4.16 -12.81
C MET A 1 -8.39 5.13 -13.77
N THR A 2 -7.99 5.23 -15.04
CA THR A 2 -8.64 6.11 -16.05
C THR A 2 -10.16 5.90 -16.21
N TYR A 3 -10.63 4.64 -16.18
CA TYR A 3 -12.06 4.35 -16.26
C TYR A 3 -12.85 4.93 -15.08
N ALA A 4 -12.38 4.72 -13.84
CA ALA A 4 -12.99 5.28 -12.64
C ALA A 4 -13.00 6.81 -12.67
N ARG A 5 -11.94 7.44 -13.17
CA ARG A 5 -11.89 8.89 -13.39
C ARG A 5 -13.00 9.37 -14.33
N GLY A 6 -13.29 8.64 -15.41
CA GLY A 6 -14.37 8.97 -16.34
C GLY A 6 -15.77 8.93 -15.70
N LEU A 7 -15.91 8.18 -14.60
CA LEU A 7 -17.16 8.05 -13.82
C LEU A 7 -17.16 8.89 -12.53
N ASP A 8 -16.12 9.69 -12.27
CA ASP A 8 -15.87 10.35 -10.97
C ASP A 8 -15.94 9.38 -9.77
N ALA A 9 -15.56 8.12 -9.99
CA ALA A 9 -15.57 7.10 -8.97
C ALA A 9 -14.29 7.13 -8.12
N LEU A 10 -14.44 6.88 -6.81
CA LEU A 10 -13.33 6.68 -5.89
C LEU A 10 -12.85 5.24 -5.96
N ILE A 11 -11.54 5.04 -6.15
CA ILE A 11 -10.89 3.75 -5.99
C ILE A 11 -10.38 3.62 -4.58
N VAL A 12 -10.79 2.57 -3.86
CA VAL A 12 -10.22 2.20 -2.57
C VAL A 12 -9.28 1.02 -2.79
N GLY A 13 -8.01 1.18 -2.44
CA GLY A 13 -7.00 0.14 -2.57
C GLY A 13 -6.34 -0.16 -1.23
N HIS A 14 -6.10 -1.45 -0.96
CA HIS A 14 -5.24 -1.89 0.14
C HIS A 14 -3.81 -2.03 -0.39
N PRO A 15 -2.88 -1.13 -0.02
CA PRO A 15 -1.51 -1.17 -0.53
C PRO A 15 -0.77 -2.37 0.04
N GLN A 16 -0.48 -3.35 -0.82
CA GLN A 16 0.27 -4.55 -0.45
C GLN A 16 0.88 -5.20 -1.69
N ASP A 17 2.17 -5.55 -1.62
CA ASP A 17 2.83 -6.35 -2.66
C ASP A 17 2.57 -7.85 -2.45
N PRO A 18 1.88 -8.55 -3.38
CA PRO A 18 1.53 -9.95 -3.20
C PRO A 18 2.73 -10.89 -3.14
N SER A 19 3.83 -10.57 -3.82
CA SER A 19 5.03 -11.40 -3.83
C SER A 19 5.76 -11.39 -2.48
N LEU A 20 5.60 -10.29 -1.73
CA LEU A 20 6.17 -10.12 -0.39
C LEU A 20 5.22 -10.55 0.73
N SER A 21 3.91 -10.61 0.49
CA SER A 21 2.91 -10.88 1.53
C SER A 21 2.27 -12.27 1.47
N ALA A 22 2.51 -13.04 0.40
CA ALA A 22 1.89 -14.35 0.23
C ALA A 22 2.23 -15.29 1.41
N GLY A 23 1.18 -15.79 2.08
CA GLY A 23 1.31 -16.73 3.21
C GLY A 23 1.79 -16.11 4.53
N ALA A 24 1.96 -14.79 4.60
CA ALA A 24 2.30 -14.11 5.84
C ALA A 24 1.07 -13.95 6.76
N ALA A 25 1.31 -13.98 8.07
CA ALA A 25 0.28 -13.83 9.10
C ALA A 25 0.60 -12.73 10.13
N ALA A 26 1.80 -12.13 10.09
CA ALA A 26 2.18 -11.00 10.92
C ALA A 26 3.19 -10.09 10.20
N THR A 27 3.39 -8.88 10.68
CA THR A 27 4.50 -8.03 10.24
C THR A 27 5.83 -8.61 10.72
N SER A 28 6.86 -8.55 9.87
CA SER A 28 8.21 -8.97 10.23
C SER A 28 8.75 -8.14 11.39
N GLY A 29 9.25 -8.81 12.42
CA GLY A 29 9.81 -8.16 13.59
C GLY A 29 9.96 -9.12 14.77
N LYS A 30 10.28 -8.56 15.94
CA LYS A 30 10.53 -9.31 17.17
C LYS A 30 9.42 -10.33 17.47
N PHE A 31 8.15 -9.92 17.34
CA PHE A 31 7.01 -10.80 17.62
C PHE A 31 6.99 -12.03 16.71
N ALA A 32 7.03 -11.83 15.39
CA ALA A 32 7.01 -12.93 14.45
C ALA A 32 8.23 -13.87 14.60
N SER A 33 9.42 -13.31 14.84
CA SER A 33 10.65 -14.09 15.07
C SER A 33 10.59 -14.93 16.34
N LEU A 34 10.05 -14.38 17.45
CA LEU A 34 9.94 -15.11 18.72
C LEU A 34 8.94 -16.26 18.66
N TYR A 35 7.86 -16.11 17.88
CA TYR A 35 6.77 -17.08 17.81
C TYR A 35 6.78 -17.94 16.54
N GLY A 36 7.78 -17.80 15.67
CA GLY A 36 7.90 -18.58 14.42
C GLY A 36 6.77 -18.33 13.43
N ILE A 37 6.17 -17.13 13.44
CA ILE A 37 5.04 -16.78 12.60
C ILE A 37 5.56 -16.37 11.21
N PRO A 38 5.03 -16.93 10.10
CA PRO A 38 5.30 -16.43 8.76
C PRO A 38 4.99 -14.94 8.66
N ALA A 39 5.94 -14.14 8.17
CA ALA A 39 5.87 -12.69 8.30
C ALA A 39 6.05 -11.95 6.97
N VAL A 40 5.38 -10.80 6.85
CA VAL A 40 5.49 -9.88 5.72
C VAL A 40 6.41 -8.72 6.07
N SER A 41 7.27 -8.33 5.14
CA SER A 41 8.07 -7.11 5.25
C SER A 41 7.18 -5.87 5.16
N PRO A 42 7.36 -4.83 6.00
CA PRO A 42 6.71 -3.52 5.84
C PRO A 42 6.87 -2.92 4.44
N MET A 43 7.91 -3.34 3.70
CA MET A 43 8.14 -2.93 2.32
C MET A 43 7.00 -3.32 1.38
N ALA A 44 6.21 -4.35 1.70
CA ALA A 44 5.05 -4.73 0.90
C ALA A 44 4.01 -3.59 0.83
N GLU A 45 3.78 -2.88 1.94
CA GLU A 45 2.88 -1.71 1.98
C GLU A 45 3.49 -0.55 1.20
N VAL A 46 4.77 -0.24 1.46
CA VAL A 46 5.48 0.90 0.83
C VAL A 46 5.51 0.76 -0.69
N MET A 47 5.90 -0.42 -1.21
CA MET A 47 5.95 -0.69 -2.64
C MET A 47 4.56 -0.64 -3.29
N GLY A 48 3.56 -1.22 -2.62
CA GLY A 48 2.18 -1.18 -3.09
C GLY A 48 1.67 0.26 -3.19
N LEU A 49 1.95 1.08 -2.17
CA LEU A 49 1.51 2.46 -2.12
C LEU A 49 2.20 3.31 -3.18
N ASP A 50 3.53 3.22 -3.31
CA ASP A 50 4.29 3.99 -4.31
C ASP A 50 3.82 3.67 -5.74
N ARG A 51 3.57 2.39 -6.03
CA ARG A 51 2.99 1.96 -7.31
C ARG A 51 1.62 2.61 -7.54
N ASP A 52 0.73 2.51 -6.57
CA ASP A 52 -0.63 3.02 -6.71
C ASP A 52 -0.63 4.56 -6.86
N LEU A 53 0.21 5.27 -6.10
CA LEU A 53 0.40 6.72 -6.23
C LEU A 53 0.99 7.13 -7.59
N ALA A 54 1.92 6.34 -8.16
CA ALA A 54 2.40 6.58 -9.50
C ALA A 54 1.29 6.44 -10.56
N LEU A 55 0.40 5.46 -10.40
CA LEU A 55 -0.79 5.30 -11.25
C LEU A 55 -1.77 6.47 -11.08
N VAL A 56 -1.96 6.95 -9.86
CA VAL A 56 -2.75 8.16 -9.58
C VAL A 56 -2.16 9.37 -10.28
N ALA A 57 -0.85 9.61 -10.16
CA ALA A 57 -0.17 10.72 -10.82
C ALA A 57 -0.33 10.69 -12.35
N MET A 58 -0.22 9.50 -12.95
CA MET A 58 -0.39 9.31 -14.39
C MET A 58 -1.84 9.50 -14.86
N THR A 59 -2.82 9.02 -14.09
CA THR A 59 -4.23 8.95 -14.54
C THR A 59 -5.14 10.03 -13.97
N ARG A 60 -4.68 10.75 -12.94
CA ARG A 60 -5.45 11.72 -12.15
C ARG A 60 -6.77 11.16 -11.60
N GLY A 61 -6.79 9.87 -11.29
CA GLY A 61 -7.95 9.21 -10.65
C GLY A 61 -8.04 9.53 -9.16
N ARG A 62 -9.25 9.47 -8.60
CA ARG A 62 -9.48 9.56 -7.15
C ARG A 62 -9.10 8.24 -6.50
N TYR A 63 -8.26 8.29 -5.48
CA TYR A 63 -7.73 7.11 -4.80
C TYR A 63 -7.74 7.31 -3.29
N HIS A 64 -8.08 6.26 -2.56
CA HIS A 64 -7.99 6.14 -1.12
C HIS A 64 -7.13 4.91 -0.78
N ALA A 65 -6.02 5.14 -0.10
CA ALA A 65 -5.20 4.07 0.45
C ALA A 65 -5.80 3.63 1.79
N ASP A 66 -6.32 2.40 1.84
CA ASP A 66 -6.85 1.80 3.04
C ASP A 66 -5.73 1.21 3.91
N GLN A 67 -5.95 1.15 5.24
CA GLN A 67 -5.08 0.46 6.20
C GLN A 67 -3.58 0.80 6.12
N ILE A 68 -3.24 2.09 6.09
CA ILE A 68 -1.85 2.52 6.24
C ILE A 68 -1.36 2.22 7.66
N THR A 69 -0.32 1.39 7.79
CA THR A 69 0.25 0.98 9.07
C THR A 69 1.75 1.23 9.18
N VAL A 70 2.44 1.54 8.08
CA VAL A 70 3.90 1.70 8.04
C VAL A 70 4.29 3.18 7.97
N ALA A 71 5.14 3.62 8.91
CA ALA A 71 5.59 5.02 8.96
C ALA A 71 6.33 5.48 7.69
N ALA A 72 7.07 4.57 7.04
CA ALA A 72 7.78 4.84 5.78
C ALA A 72 6.83 5.11 4.59
N SER A 73 5.55 4.75 4.69
CA SER A 73 4.52 5.06 3.69
C SER A 73 4.07 6.53 3.75
N LEU A 74 4.20 7.18 4.91
CA LEU A 74 3.67 8.52 5.16
C LEU A 74 4.30 9.63 4.29
N PRO A 75 5.63 9.66 4.04
CA PRO A 75 6.24 10.68 3.18
C PRO A 75 5.71 10.65 1.74
N ALA A 76 5.48 9.46 1.18
CA ALA A 76 4.93 9.30 -0.16
C ALA A 76 3.48 9.83 -0.22
N LEU A 77 2.67 9.48 0.79
CA LEU A 77 1.29 9.95 0.90
C LEU A 77 1.21 11.48 1.07
N ALA A 78 2.08 12.06 1.89
CA ALA A 78 2.17 13.52 2.07
C ALA A 78 2.53 14.20 0.74
N ARG A 79 3.55 13.70 0.04
CA ARG A 79 3.97 14.19 -1.28
C ARG A 79 2.89 14.12 -2.35
N ALA A 80 1.99 13.13 -2.28
CA ALA A 80 0.93 12.95 -3.28
C ALA A 80 -0.30 13.82 -3.01
N ARG A 81 -0.45 14.30 -1.77
CA ARG A 81 -1.54 15.21 -1.38
C ARG A 81 -1.22 16.65 -1.76
N ASP A 82 0.03 17.07 -1.55
CA ASP A 82 0.50 18.45 -1.78
C ASP A 82 0.80 18.70 -3.27
#